data_AF-A0A529R563-F1
#
_entry.id   AF-A0A529R563-F1
#
_cell.length_a   1.000
_cell.length_b   1.000
_cell.length_c   1.000
_cell.angle_alpha   90.00
_cell.angle_beta   90.00
_cell.angle_gamma   90.00
#
_symmetry.space_group_name_H-M   'P 1'
#
loop_
_entity.id
_entity.type
_entity.pdbx_description
1 polymer ?
#
loop_
_entity_poly.entity_id
_entity_poly.type
_entity_poly.pdbx_seq_one_letter_code
_entity_poly.pdbx_strand_id
1 'polypeptide(L)'
;MVDRQLREDGPMSRLISEPTASIRSMGELLATALIMEKESADRYADLAGRMRAAGRRELADVFDRLVREETGHIDMVVSWSRQVTYKPLEILPPEAVPQDVFDEEGIGFVSPELVDAYRSLAIAVRNEERAFAFWSYVAAHGLSPEIQGAAERMAREELEHAKTLRRERRKAFFKDRHPGSAIQEPYDLSSLEMEVCTRLEEYANMRGNTGIKGNENEYRDLAVEARKLSLDLASDPLQTPAPVGPPPPRSLDALCEWLADYYIDAGEHLLPQAARDRAQALATIAVRRLAVVRYLVER
;
A
#
# COMPACT_ATOMS: atom_id res chain seq x y z
N MET A 1 13.97 36.52 22.73
CA MET A 1 12.56 36.16 22.48
C MET A 1 12.20 36.78 21.14
N VAL A 2 12.06 36.08 20.04
CA VAL A 2 11.50 34.74 19.81
C VAL A 2 12.38 34.04 18.78
N ASP A 3 12.87 32.85 19.13
CA ASP A 3 13.62 32.00 18.21
C ASP A 3 12.65 31.14 17.39
N ARG A 4 12.90 31.09 16.09
CA ARG A 4 12.01 30.55 15.06
C ARG A 4 12.52 29.14 14.78
N GLN A 5 12.03 28.15 15.51
CA GLN A 5 12.41 26.76 15.29
C GLN A 5 11.99 26.33 13.88
N LEU A 6 12.99 26.17 13.02
CA LEU A 6 12.93 25.54 11.72
C LEU A 6 12.32 24.14 11.90
N ARG A 7 11.18 23.89 11.26
CA ARG A 7 10.66 22.53 11.09
C ARG A 7 11.49 21.90 9.98
N GLU A 8 12.40 21.02 10.35
CA GLU A 8 13.10 20.15 9.42
C GLU A 8 12.10 19.18 8.78
N ASP A 9 12.26 18.95 7.47
CA ASP A 9 11.55 17.95 6.69
C ASP A 9 11.81 16.54 7.26
N GLY A 10 10.85 16.00 7.99
CA GLY A 10 10.88 14.63 8.49
C GLY A 10 10.55 13.60 7.40
N PRO A 11 11.06 12.36 7.52
CA PRO A 11 10.82 11.30 6.54
C PRO A 11 9.33 10.92 6.50
N MET A 12 8.88 10.45 5.32
CA MET A 12 7.52 9.96 5.04
C MET A 12 7.04 8.96 6.11
N SER A 13 6.43 9.46 7.19
CA SER A 13 5.85 8.64 8.24
C SER A 13 4.51 8.09 7.77
N ARG A 14 4.41 6.76 7.62
CA ARG A 14 3.13 6.07 7.41
C ARG A 14 2.28 5.97 8.67
N LEU A 15 2.79 6.49 9.78
CA LEU A 15 2.09 6.61 11.05
C LEU A 15 1.57 8.05 11.17
N ILE A 16 0.28 8.19 11.41
CA ILE A 16 -0.43 9.48 11.57
C ILE A 16 0.04 10.19 12.86
N SER A 17 0.51 9.42 13.84
CA SER A 17 1.14 9.83 15.10
C SER A 17 2.34 8.93 15.39
N GLU A 18 3.31 9.38 16.22
CA GLU A 18 4.13 8.39 16.94
C GLU A 18 3.19 7.45 17.71
N PRO A 19 3.38 6.12 17.66
CA PRO A 19 2.53 5.19 18.39
C PRO A 19 2.57 5.58 19.88
N THR A 20 1.42 6.05 20.39
CA THR A 20 1.29 6.50 21.79
C THR A 20 1.51 5.36 22.78
N ALA A 21 1.42 4.11 22.32
CA ALA A 21 1.72 2.91 23.09
C ALA A 21 3.23 2.61 23.11
N SER A 22 3.95 3.16 24.07
CA SER A 22 5.26 2.64 24.45
C SER A 22 5.07 1.26 25.08
N ILE A 23 5.42 0.18 24.37
CA ILE A 23 5.43 -1.18 24.91
C ILE A 23 6.56 -1.30 25.92
N ARG A 24 6.21 -1.45 27.20
CA ARG A 24 7.15 -1.45 28.33
C ARG A 24 7.52 -2.85 28.82
N SER A 25 6.77 -3.87 28.42
CA SER A 25 7.01 -5.24 28.85
C SER A 25 6.66 -6.26 27.77
N MET A 26 7.17 -7.48 27.91
CA MET A 26 6.80 -8.59 27.04
C MET A 26 5.30 -8.94 27.15
N GLY A 27 4.70 -8.78 28.33
CA GLY A 27 3.27 -8.98 28.53
C GLY A 27 2.44 -7.99 27.70
N GLU A 28 2.83 -6.71 27.71
CA GLU A 28 2.18 -5.67 26.88
C GLU A 28 2.36 -5.95 25.38
N LEU A 29 3.55 -6.42 24.96
CA LEU A 29 3.81 -6.81 23.57
C LEU A 29 2.87 -7.92 23.12
N LEU A 30 2.81 -9.00 23.88
CA LEU A 30 1.99 -10.17 23.55
C LEU A 30 0.49 -9.84 23.61
N ALA A 31 0.06 -8.98 24.53
CA ALA A 31 -1.33 -8.53 24.59
C ALA A 31 -1.68 -7.65 23.37
N THR A 32 -0.77 -6.77 22.96
CA THR A 32 -0.95 -5.95 21.75
C THR A 32 -1.01 -6.82 20.50
N ALA A 33 -0.07 -7.77 20.37
CA ALA A 33 -0.06 -8.74 19.27
C ALA A 33 -1.38 -9.51 19.20
N LEU A 34 -1.84 -10.09 20.32
CA LEU A 34 -3.09 -10.84 20.35
C LEU A 34 -4.29 -10.02 19.84
N ILE A 35 -4.34 -8.72 20.16
CA ILE A 35 -5.42 -7.86 19.71
C ILE A 35 -5.32 -7.59 18.21
N MET A 36 -4.13 -7.19 17.73
CA MET A 36 -3.90 -6.92 16.30
C MET A 36 -4.22 -8.15 15.44
N GLU A 37 -3.76 -9.33 15.85
CA GLU A 37 -3.98 -10.60 15.14
C GLU A 37 -5.47 -10.97 15.07
N LYS A 38 -6.22 -10.79 16.17
CA LYS A 38 -7.68 -11.00 16.19
C LYS A 38 -8.41 -10.04 15.25
N GLU A 39 -8.03 -8.77 15.29
CA GLU A 39 -8.64 -7.75 14.46
C GLU A 39 -8.37 -8.00 12.97
N SER A 40 -7.15 -8.43 12.62
CA SER A 40 -6.81 -8.88 11.26
C SER A 40 -7.63 -10.10 10.84
N ALA A 41 -7.73 -11.13 11.70
CA ALA A 41 -8.50 -12.33 11.43
C ALA A 41 -9.99 -12.03 11.16
N ASP A 42 -10.62 -11.20 12.00
CA ASP A 42 -12.03 -10.82 11.85
C ASP A 42 -12.26 -10.04 10.54
N ARG A 43 -11.38 -9.08 10.22
CA ARG A 43 -11.46 -8.31 8.97
C ARG A 43 -11.27 -9.19 7.74
N TYR A 44 -10.34 -10.13 7.77
CA TYR A 44 -10.13 -11.05 6.66
C TYR A 44 -11.30 -12.01 6.49
N ALA A 45 -11.95 -12.43 7.58
CA ALA A 45 -13.18 -13.22 7.51
C ALA A 45 -14.32 -12.42 6.85
N ASP A 46 -14.50 -11.14 7.20
CA ASP A 46 -15.50 -10.25 6.60
C ASP A 46 -15.22 -10.02 5.11
N LEU A 47 -13.95 -9.77 4.75
CA LEU A 47 -13.50 -9.63 3.37
C LEU A 47 -13.78 -10.92 2.57
N ALA A 48 -13.43 -12.09 3.11
CA ALA A 48 -13.74 -13.38 2.49
C ALA A 48 -15.25 -13.54 2.28
N GLY A 49 -16.08 -13.18 3.26
CA GLY A 49 -17.54 -13.18 3.16
C GLY A 49 -18.06 -12.33 2.01
N ARG A 50 -17.59 -11.08 1.91
CA ARG A 50 -17.94 -10.16 0.82
C ARG A 50 -17.51 -10.69 -0.54
N MET A 51 -16.31 -11.25 -0.66
CA MET A 51 -15.82 -11.81 -1.92
C MET A 51 -16.63 -13.02 -2.37
N ARG A 52 -17.07 -13.90 -1.45
CA ARG A 52 -17.99 -15.00 -1.77
C ARG A 52 -19.34 -14.48 -2.25
N ALA A 53 -19.91 -13.49 -1.56
CA ALA A 53 -21.17 -12.86 -1.95
C ALA A 53 -21.09 -12.22 -3.36
N ALA A 54 -19.93 -11.68 -3.71
CA ALA A 54 -19.63 -11.14 -5.03
C ALA A 54 -19.25 -12.20 -6.09
N GLY A 55 -19.28 -13.50 -5.76
CA GLY A 55 -18.94 -14.60 -6.69
C GLY A 55 -17.44 -14.79 -6.95
N ARG A 56 -16.57 -14.10 -6.20
CA ARG A 56 -15.11 -14.06 -6.38
C ARG A 56 -14.41 -15.12 -5.52
N ARG A 57 -14.65 -16.40 -5.82
CA ARG A 57 -14.19 -17.53 -4.99
C ARG A 57 -12.66 -17.56 -4.79
N GLU A 58 -11.88 -17.41 -5.86
CA GLU A 58 -10.41 -17.41 -5.76
C GLU A 58 -9.88 -16.34 -4.81
N LEU A 59 -10.54 -15.17 -4.76
CA LEU A 59 -10.12 -14.09 -3.87
C LEU A 59 -10.61 -14.33 -2.43
N ALA A 60 -11.77 -14.96 -2.25
CA ALA A 60 -12.19 -15.44 -0.94
C ALA A 60 -11.19 -16.46 -0.37
N ASP A 61 -10.67 -17.37 -1.20
CA ASP A 61 -9.68 -18.38 -0.78
C ASP A 61 -8.35 -17.75 -0.30
N VAL A 62 -7.96 -16.61 -0.89
CA VAL A 62 -6.82 -15.81 -0.42
C VAL A 62 -7.08 -15.29 0.99
N PHE A 63 -8.22 -14.64 1.22
CA PHE A 63 -8.57 -14.11 2.54
C PHE A 63 -8.75 -15.23 3.57
N ASP A 64 -9.31 -16.37 3.20
CA ASP A 64 -9.39 -17.55 4.08
C ASP A 64 -8.02 -18.09 4.47
N ARG A 65 -7.02 -17.98 3.59
CA ARG A 65 -5.64 -18.34 3.95
C ARG A 65 -5.08 -17.38 4.99
N LEU A 66 -5.26 -16.07 4.79
CA LEU A 66 -4.84 -15.06 5.76
C LEU A 66 -5.52 -15.29 7.12
N VAL A 67 -6.83 -15.55 7.16
CA VAL A 67 -7.53 -15.91 8.42
C VAL A 67 -6.87 -17.10 9.14
N ARG A 68 -6.45 -18.13 8.40
CA ARG A 68 -5.75 -19.29 8.99
C ARG A 68 -4.37 -18.92 9.52
N GLU A 69 -3.65 -18.05 8.81
CA GLU A 69 -2.33 -17.54 9.23
C GLU A 69 -2.49 -16.76 10.55
N GLU A 70 -3.41 -15.78 10.61
CA GLU A 70 -3.65 -15.00 11.85
C GLU A 70 -4.16 -15.86 13.00
N THR A 71 -5.01 -16.85 12.73
CA THR A 71 -5.45 -17.78 13.78
C THR A 71 -4.27 -18.59 14.34
N GLY A 72 -3.32 -18.97 13.49
CA GLY A 72 -2.07 -19.61 13.91
C GLY A 72 -1.20 -18.67 14.76
N HIS A 73 -1.12 -17.39 14.39
CA HIS A 73 -0.42 -16.38 15.18
C HIS A 73 -1.05 -16.17 16.56
N ILE A 74 -2.39 -16.10 16.64
CA ILE A 74 -3.13 -16.05 17.91
C ILE A 74 -2.74 -17.22 18.82
N ASP A 75 -2.73 -18.45 18.28
CA ASP A 75 -2.35 -19.64 19.04
C ASP A 75 -0.90 -19.58 19.52
N MET A 76 0.02 -19.09 18.67
CA MET A 76 1.41 -18.89 19.03
C MET A 76 1.58 -17.86 20.14
N VAL A 77 0.93 -16.70 20.05
CA VAL A 77 0.97 -15.64 21.07
C VAL A 77 0.42 -16.12 22.41
N VAL A 78 -0.70 -16.86 22.38
CA VAL A 78 -1.30 -17.45 23.60
C VAL A 78 -0.36 -18.49 24.22
N SER A 79 0.26 -19.35 23.42
CA SER A 79 1.24 -20.33 23.88
C SER A 79 2.46 -19.65 24.50
N TRP A 80 2.98 -18.61 23.85
CA TRP A 80 4.16 -17.88 24.29
C TRP A 80 3.90 -17.12 25.60
N SER A 81 2.74 -16.48 25.74
CA SER A 81 2.36 -15.83 27.01
C SER A 81 2.36 -16.81 28.18
N ARG A 82 1.80 -18.01 28.00
CA ARG A 82 1.78 -19.04 29.06
C ARG A 82 3.19 -19.44 29.49
N GLN A 83 4.15 -19.46 28.57
CA GLN A 83 5.55 -19.83 28.83
C GLN A 83 6.36 -18.72 29.51
N VAL A 84 6.15 -17.46 29.13
CA VAL A 84 6.96 -16.33 29.62
C VAL A 84 6.37 -15.65 30.85
N THR A 85 5.05 -15.45 30.88
CA THR A 85 4.40 -14.65 31.93
C THR A 85 3.81 -15.49 33.05
N TYR A 86 3.72 -16.82 32.88
CA TYR A 86 3.06 -17.75 33.81
C TYR A 86 1.63 -17.32 34.23
N LYS A 87 1.02 -16.41 33.47
CA LYS A 87 -0.31 -15.83 33.68
C LYS A 87 -1.07 -15.86 32.34
N PRO A 88 -2.40 -15.96 32.35
CA PRO A 88 -3.20 -15.66 31.17
C PRO A 88 -2.95 -14.23 30.70
N LEU A 89 -2.99 -13.98 29.39
CA LEU A 89 -2.97 -12.62 28.83
C LEU A 89 -4.10 -11.80 29.48
N GLU A 90 -3.74 -10.72 30.18
CA GLU A 90 -4.73 -9.71 30.53
C GLU A 90 -5.21 -9.07 29.23
N ILE A 91 -6.52 -9.10 29.01
CA ILE A 91 -7.14 -8.41 27.88
C ILE A 91 -6.98 -6.92 28.17
N LEU A 92 -6.10 -6.25 27.42
CA LEU A 92 -5.97 -4.80 27.49
C LEU A 92 -7.32 -4.16 27.13
N PRO A 93 -7.72 -3.08 27.82
CA PRO A 93 -8.91 -2.34 27.43
C PRO A 93 -8.75 -1.80 26.00
N PRO A 94 -9.85 -1.65 25.22
CA PRO A 94 -9.79 -1.21 23.83
C PRO A 94 -9.06 0.12 23.62
N GLU A 95 -9.02 0.99 24.64
CA GLU A 95 -8.31 2.28 24.58
C GLU A 95 -6.77 2.16 24.67
N ALA A 96 -6.24 1.01 25.09
CA ALA A 96 -4.80 0.74 25.14
C ALA A 96 -4.23 0.19 23.82
N VAL A 97 -5.11 -0.09 22.85
CA VAL A 97 -4.76 -0.48 21.48
C VAL A 97 -4.37 0.79 20.72
N PRO A 98 -3.28 0.79 19.94
CA PRO A 98 -2.97 1.93 19.10
C PRO A 98 -4.06 2.05 18.01
N GLN A 99 -5.01 2.97 18.24
CA GLN A 99 -6.14 3.26 17.36
C GLN A 99 -5.68 3.67 15.95
N ASP A 100 -4.46 4.22 15.86
CA ASP A 100 -3.83 4.66 14.62
C ASP A 100 -3.18 3.53 13.79
N VAL A 101 -3.30 2.24 14.18
CA VAL A 101 -2.87 1.13 13.32
C VAL A 101 -3.95 0.75 12.32
N PHE A 102 -5.22 0.97 12.67
CA PHE A 102 -6.35 0.44 11.94
C PHE A 102 -7.50 1.46 11.84
N ASP A 103 -7.30 2.48 11.02
CA ASP A 103 -8.33 3.47 10.73
C ASP A 103 -9.02 3.18 9.38
N GLU A 104 -10.35 3.28 9.37
CA GLU A 104 -11.23 3.13 8.20
C GLU A 104 -11.12 4.30 7.21
N GLU A 105 -10.45 5.40 7.57
CA GLU A 105 -10.21 6.56 6.69
C GLU A 105 -9.39 6.27 5.41
N GLY A 106 -8.92 5.04 5.21
CA GLY A 106 -8.32 4.57 3.95
C GLY A 106 -9.23 4.63 2.72
N ILE A 107 -10.54 4.85 2.92
CA ILE A 107 -11.57 4.98 1.88
C ILE A 107 -11.28 6.14 0.90
N GLY A 108 -10.63 7.21 1.35
CA GLY A 108 -10.38 8.43 0.56
C GLY A 108 -9.26 8.36 -0.48
N PHE A 109 -8.42 7.32 -0.44
CA PHE A 109 -7.21 7.24 -1.26
C PHE A 109 -7.26 6.25 -2.43
N VAL A 110 -8.39 5.56 -2.59
CA VAL A 110 -8.62 4.65 -3.70
C VAL A 110 -9.69 5.28 -4.57
N SER A 111 -9.35 5.56 -5.83
CA SER A 111 -10.29 6.17 -6.76
C SER A 111 -11.59 5.35 -6.83
N PRO A 112 -12.78 6.00 -6.75
CA PRO A 112 -14.08 5.34 -6.83
C PRO A 112 -14.28 4.48 -8.10
N GLU A 113 -13.42 4.67 -9.12
CA GLU A 113 -13.41 3.90 -10.37
C GLU A 113 -12.90 2.45 -10.22
N LEU A 114 -12.35 2.07 -9.05
CA LEU A 114 -11.76 0.75 -8.81
C LEU A 114 -12.73 -0.16 -8.03
N VAL A 115 -13.33 -1.11 -8.75
CA VAL A 115 -14.37 -2.04 -8.31
C VAL A 115 -13.95 -2.86 -7.08
N ASP A 116 -14.92 -3.14 -6.21
CA ASP A 116 -14.88 -3.64 -4.81
C ASP A 116 -13.70 -4.56 -4.39
N ALA A 117 -13.24 -5.48 -5.25
CA ALA A 117 -12.14 -6.40 -4.96
C ALA A 117 -10.78 -5.68 -4.86
N TYR A 118 -10.46 -4.82 -5.84
CA TYR A 118 -9.23 -4.04 -5.83
C TYR A 118 -9.17 -3.14 -4.60
N ARG A 119 -10.29 -2.45 -4.32
CA ARG A 119 -10.42 -1.55 -3.18
C ARG A 119 -10.27 -2.28 -1.85
N SER A 120 -10.93 -3.43 -1.72
CA SER A 120 -10.84 -4.29 -0.55
C SER A 120 -9.40 -4.74 -0.28
N LEU A 121 -8.67 -5.13 -1.33
CA LEU A 121 -7.25 -5.48 -1.23
C LEU A 121 -6.35 -4.27 -0.94
N ALA A 122 -6.65 -3.09 -1.51
CA ALA A 122 -5.90 -1.87 -1.24
C ALA A 122 -6.02 -1.44 0.22
N ILE A 123 -7.21 -1.58 0.82
CA ILE A 123 -7.44 -1.34 2.25
C ILE A 123 -6.64 -2.35 3.09
N ALA A 124 -6.74 -3.64 2.76
CA ALA A 124 -5.98 -4.68 3.45
C ALA A 124 -4.47 -4.43 3.42
N VAL A 125 -3.88 -4.08 2.26
CA VAL A 125 -2.46 -3.72 2.15
C VAL A 125 -2.07 -2.58 3.08
N ARG A 126 -2.92 -1.57 3.24
CA ARG A 126 -2.63 -0.42 4.10
C ARG A 126 -2.62 -0.80 5.58
N ASN A 127 -3.54 -1.67 5.99
CA ASN A 127 -3.59 -2.16 7.36
C ASN A 127 -2.30 -2.93 7.69
N GLU A 128 -1.85 -3.81 6.78
CA GLU A 128 -0.57 -4.52 6.92
C GLU A 128 0.64 -3.57 6.93
N GLU A 129 0.64 -2.54 6.07
CA GLU A 129 1.72 -1.53 6.07
C GLU A 129 1.79 -0.74 7.39
N ARG A 130 0.65 -0.47 8.02
CA ARG A 130 0.57 0.21 9.33
C ARG A 130 1.00 -0.72 10.46
N ALA A 131 0.58 -1.98 10.43
CA ALA A 131 1.04 -3.00 11.37
C ALA A 131 2.56 -3.18 11.28
N PHE A 132 3.11 -3.29 10.06
CA PHE A 132 4.55 -3.30 9.83
C PHE A 132 5.26 -2.07 10.42
N ALA A 133 4.73 -0.87 10.17
CA ALA A 133 5.31 0.37 10.68
C ALA A 133 5.28 0.43 12.22
N PHE A 134 4.18 -0.01 12.82
CA PHE A 134 4.05 -0.15 14.27
C PHE A 134 5.10 -1.09 14.86
N TRP A 135 5.19 -2.32 14.35
CA TRP A 135 6.15 -3.30 14.84
C TRP A 135 7.60 -2.88 14.60
N SER A 136 7.88 -2.21 13.48
CA SER A 136 9.20 -1.62 13.21
C SER A 136 9.56 -0.53 14.22
N TYR A 137 8.60 0.32 14.60
CA TYR A 137 8.79 1.32 15.65
C TYR A 137 9.09 0.65 17.00
N VAL A 138 8.34 -0.38 17.38
CA VAL A 138 8.56 -1.12 18.63
C VAL A 138 9.91 -1.85 18.59
N ALA A 139 10.30 -2.42 17.46
CA ALA A 139 11.60 -3.07 17.29
C ALA A 139 12.76 -2.08 17.46
N ALA A 140 12.61 -0.84 16.99
CA ALA A 140 13.62 0.20 17.12
C ALA A 140 13.72 0.80 18.54
N HIS A 141 12.60 0.90 19.26
CA HIS A 141 12.51 1.59 20.56
C HIS A 141 12.30 0.64 21.76
N GLY A 142 12.28 -0.67 21.54
CA GLY A 142 12.02 -1.66 22.57
C GLY A 142 13.00 -1.58 23.73
N LEU A 143 12.51 -1.69 24.96
CA LEU A 143 13.30 -1.53 26.19
C LEU A 143 14.27 -2.69 26.47
N SER A 144 14.14 -3.81 25.77
CA SER A 144 15.02 -4.97 25.92
C SER A 144 15.26 -5.67 24.57
N PRO A 145 16.40 -6.37 24.40
CA PRO A 145 16.66 -7.15 23.18
C PRO A 145 15.59 -8.19 22.88
N GLU A 146 14.93 -8.72 23.90
CA GLU A 146 13.85 -9.69 23.75
C GLU A 146 12.61 -9.06 23.11
N ILE A 147 12.20 -7.87 23.57
CA ILE A 147 11.09 -7.08 22.99
C ILE A 147 11.43 -6.67 21.55
N GLN A 148 12.66 -6.20 21.32
CA GLN A 148 13.11 -5.80 20.00
C GLN A 148 13.04 -6.96 19.00
N GLY A 149 13.59 -8.12 19.37
CA GLY A 149 13.56 -9.32 18.51
C GLY A 149 12.15 -9.89 18.32
N ALA A 150 11.28 -9.78 19.33
CA ALA A 150 9.87 -10.16 19.21
C ALA A 150 9.14 -9.28 18.18
N ALA A 151 9.26 -7.96 18.31
CA ALA A 151 8.64 -7.01 17.41
C ALA A 151 9.19 -7.09 15.98
N GLU A 152 10.49 -7.35 15.81
CA GLU A 152 11.08 -7.58 14.49
C GLU A 152 10.48 -8.81 13.79
N ARG A 153 10.18 -9.88 14.55
CA ARG A 153 9.47 -11.05 13.99
C ARG A 153 8.08 -10.66 13.51
N MET A 154 7.30 -9.95 14.33
CA MET A 154 5.97 -9.49 13.94
C MET A 154 6.04 -8.63 12.67
N ALA A 155 6.95 -7.65 12.62
CA ALA A 155 7.15 -6.80 11.45
C ALA A 155 7.43 -7.60 10.17
N ARG A 156 8.17 -8.71 10.27
CA ARG A 156 8.47 -9.58 9.12
C ARG A 156 7.22 -10.30 8.62
N GLU A 157 6.35 -10.78 9.50
CA GLU A 157 5.10 -11.42 9.13
C GLU A 157 4.18 -10.43 8.39
N GLU A 158 3.99 -9.22 8.92
CA GLU A 158 3.15 -8.20 8.25
C GLU A 158 3.67 -7.82 6.85
N LEU A 159 5.00 -7.85 6.65
CA LEU A 159 5.56 -7.64 5.31
C LEU A 159 5.20 -8.76 4.33
N GLU A 160 5.18 -10.01 4.78
CA GLU A 160 4.79 -11.16 3.93
C GLU A 160 3.27 -11.14 3.64
N HIS A 161 2.44 -10.73 4.60
CA HIS A 161 1.02 -10.44 4.36
C HIS A 161 0.83 -9.32 3.34
N ALA A 162 1.47 -8.16 3.55
CA ALA A 162 1.40 -7.01 2.65
C ALA A 162 1.85 -7.38 1.23
N LYS A 163 2.91 -8.18 1.10
CA LYS A 163 3.40 -8.69 -0.20
C LYS A 163 2.36 -9.57 -0.88
N THR A 164 1.77 -10.51 -0.15
CA THR A 164 0.70 -11.38 -0.65
C THR A 164 -0.48 -10.56 -1.14
N LEU A 165 -0.96 -9.63 -0.32
CA LEU A 165 -2.10 -8.77 -0.65
C LEU A 165 -1.81 -7.84 -1.83
N ARG A 166 -0.62 -7.24 -1.92
CA ARG A 166 -0.22 -6.42 -3.08
C ARG A 166 -0.22 -7.24 -4.37
N ARG A 167 0.24 -8.49 -4.32
CA ARG A 167 0.20 -9.38 -5.48
C ARG A 167 -1.24 -9.69 -5.90
N GLU A 168 -2.10 -10.05 -4.95
CA GLU A 168 -3.50 -10.33 -5.26
C GLU A 168 -4.25 -9.07 -5.72
N ARG A 169 -3.88 -7.88 -5.20
CA ARG A 169 -4.38 -6.57 -5.68
C ARG A 169 -4.06 -6.37 -7.15
N ARG A 170 -2.80 -6.61 -7.56
CA ARG A 170 -2.38 -6.53 -8.96
C ARG A 170 -3.14 -7.53 -9.83
N LYS A 171 -3.33 -8.77 -9.38
CA LYS A 171 -4.15 -9.74 -10.13
C LYS A 171 -5.60 -9.30 -10.26
N ALA A 172 -6.22 -8.82 -9.18
CA ALA A 172 -7.60 -8.32 -9.21
C ALA A 172 -7.72 -7.13 -10.18
N PHE A 173 -6.71 -6.26 -10.21
CA PHE A 173 -6.62 -5.15 -11.14
C PHE A 173 -6.67 -5.58 -12.61
N PHE A 174 -5.90 -6.61 -12.99
CA PHE A 174 -5.89 -7.11 -14.37
C PHE A 174 -7.08 -8.02 -14.68
N LYS A 175 -7.56 -8.81 -13.72
CA LYS A 175 -8.69 -9.74 -13.88
C LYS A 175 -10.03 -9.02 -13.99
N ASP A 176 -10.27 -7.97 -13.20
CA ASP A 176 -11.49 -7.14 -13.34
C ASP A 176 -11.54 -6.37 -14.66
N ARG A 177 -10.40 -6.34 -15.36
CA ARG A 177 -10.22 -5.68 -16.64
C ARG A 177 -10.28 -6.65 -17.83
N HIS A 178 -10.41 -7.96 -17.61
CA HIS A 178 -10.66 -8.97 -18.65
C HIS A 178 -11.70 -9.98 -18.12
N PRO A 179 -12.96 -10.15 -18.60
CA PRO A 179 -13.58 -9.80 -19.88
C PRO A 179 -15.05 -9.26 -19.75
N GLY A 180 -15.35 -8.05 -20.23
CA GLY A 180 -16.74 -7.56 -20.22
C GLY A 180 -16.95 -6.19 -20.83
N SER A 181 -15.91 -5.36 -20.92
CA SER A 181 -15.96 -4.16 -21.75
C SER A 181 -15.93 -4.57 -23.22
N ALA A 182 -16.96 -4.21 -23.99
CA ALA A 182 -16.99 -4.41 -25.44
C ALA A 182 -15.90 -3.61 -26.18
N ILE A 183 -15.24 -2.67 -25.48
CA ILE A 183 -14.15 -1.87 -25.98
C ILE A 183 -12.88 -2.30 -25.25
N GLN A 184 -11.97 -2.90 -26.03
CA GLN A 184 -10.61 -3.22 -25.66
C GLN A 184 -9.69 -2.41 -26.56
N GLU A 185 -8.78 -1.65 -25.96
CA GLU A 185 -7.83 -0.80 -26.69
C GLU A 185 -6.40 -1.25 -26.40
N PRO A 186 -5.49 -1.23 -27.39
CA PRO A 186 -4.07 -1.38 -27.13
C PRO A 186 -3.62 -0.27 -26.18
N TYR A 187 -2.99 -0.63 -25.07
CA TYR A 187 -2.39 0.36 -24.19
C TYR A 187 -1.15 0.94 -24.86
N ASP A 188 -1.26 2.19 -25.30
CA ASP A 188 -0.12 2.98 -25.68
C ASP A 188 0.51 3.61 -24.43
N LEU A 189 1.46 2.90 -23.82
CA LEU A 189 2.15 3.36 -22.61
C LEU A 189 2.82 4.72 -22.80
N SER A 190 3.29 5.05 -24.01
CA SER A 190 3.85 6.38 -24.29
C SER A 190 2.77 7.46 -24.15
N SER A 191 1.60 7.24 -24.73
CA SER A 191 0.46 8.16 -24.58
C SER A 191 -0.03 8.27 -23.14
N LEU A 192 -0.04 7.17 -22.38
CA LEU A 192 -0.43 7.21 -20.96
C LEU A 192 0.56 8.00 -20.10
N GLU A 193 1.86 7.87 -20.33
CA GLU A 193 2.87 8.71 -19.65
C GLU A 193 2.76 10.18 -20.05
N MET A 194 2.40 10.48 -21.30
CA MET A 194 2.13 11.85 -21.74
C MET A 194 0.88 12.42 -21.04
N GLU A 195 -0.17 11.63 -20.91
CA GLU A 195 -1.38 12.01 -20.20
C GLU A 195 -1.08 12.34 -18.72
N VAL A 196 -0.21 11.56 -18.06
CA VAL A 196 0.29 11.90 -16.71
C VAL A 196 1.02 13.24 -16.72
N CYS A 197 1.91 13.48 -17.68
CA CYS A 197 2.61 14.76 -17.82
C CYS A 197 1.62 15.94 -17.94
N THR A 198 0.65 15.84 -18.85
CA THR A 198 -0.35 16.90 -19.09
C THR A 198 -1.14 17.19 -17.81
N ARG A 199 -1.63 16.16 -17.13
CA ARG A 199 -2.39 16.33 -15.88
C ARG A 199 -1.54 16.95 -14.78
N LEU A 200 -0.28 16.52 -14.60
CA LEU A 200 0.63 17.12 -13.62
C LEU A 200 0.88 18.61 -13.89
N GLU A 201 1.02 19.01 -15.15
CA GLU A 201 1.14 20.42 -15.55
C GLU A 201 -0.14 21.21 -15.24
N GLU A 202 -1.32 20.62 -15.48
CA GLU A 202 -2.61 21.22 -15.11
C GLU A 202 -2.72 21.45 -13.60
N TYR A 203 -2.39 20.45 -12.78
CA TYR A 203 -2.39 20.56 -11.32
C TYR A 203 -1.41 21.65 -10.83
N ALA A 204 -0.21 21.72 -11.41
CA ALA A 204 0.77 22.76 -11.08
C ALA A 204 0.25 24.17 -11.39
N ASN A 205 -0.41 24.33 -12.55
CA ASN A 205 -0.96 25.62 -12.98
C ASN A 205 -2.18 26.04 -12.13
N MET A 206 -3.05 25.08 -11.78
CA MET A 206 -4.18 25.34 -10.89
C MET A 206 -3.71 25.83 -9.52
N ARG A 207 -2.70 25.18 -8.91
CA ARG A 207 -2.11 25.61 -7.63
C ARG A 207 -1.43 26.98 -7.72
N GLY A 208 -0.65 27.23 -8.77
CA GLY A 208 0.02 28.52 -8.98
C GLY A 208 -0.94 29.72 -9.05
N ASN A 209 -2.13 29.49 -9.61
CA ASN A 209 -3.16 30.52 -9.69
C ASN A 209 -3.90 30.78 -8.36
N THR A 210 -3.79 29.89 -7.37
CA THR A 210 -4.41 30.09 -6.03
C THR A 210 -3.59 31.00 -5.11
N GLY A 211 -2.36 31.37 -5.48
CA GLY A 211 -1.50 32.29 -4.71
C GLY A 211 -0.99 31.71 -3.38
N ILE A 212 -1.30 30.45 -3.07
CA ILE A 212 -0.77 29.71 -1.93
C ILE A 212 0.59 29.14 -2.36
N LYS A 213 1.68 29.49 -1.66
CA LYS A 213 2.98 28.83 -1.86
C LYS A 213 2.79 27.31 -1.64
N GLY A 214 2.93 26.53 -2.70
CA GLY A 214 2.71 25.09 -2.68
C GLY A 214 3.72 24.33 -3.52
N ASN A 215 3.55 23.01 -3.56
CA ASN A 215 4.46 22.03 -4.17
C ASN A 215 4.40 22.01 -5.71
N GLU A 216 4.18 23.16 -6.35
CA GLU A 216 4.06 23.31 -7.81
C GLU A 216 5.32 22.86 -8.56
N ASN A 217 6.49 23.14 -7.99
CA ASN A 217 7.75 22.71 -8.59
C ASN A 217 7.87 21.19 -8.58
N GLU A 218 7.38 20.51 -7.54
CA GLU A 218 7.37 19.04 -7.49
C GLU A 218 6.46 18.45 -8.57
N TYR A 219 5.26 19.02 -8.76
CA TYR A 219 4.38 18.62 -9.87
C TYR A 219 5.03 18.84 -11.24
N ARG A 220 5.72 19.97 -11.45
CA ARG A 220 6.45 20.26 -12.71
C ARG A 220 7.62 19.30 -12.93
N ASP A 221 8.38 18.98 -11.89
CA ASP A 221 9.50 18.04 -11.97
C ASP A 221 9.02 16.63 -12.33
N LEU A 222 7.93 16.17 -11.71
CA LEU A 222 7.27 14.91 -12.07
C LEU A 222 6.74 14.92 -13.51
N ALA A 223 6.20 16.05 -13.99
CA ALA A 223 5.72 16.17 -15.36
C ALA A 223 6.86 16.03 -16.38
N VAL A 224 8.00 16.69 -16.11
CA VAL A 224 9.20 16.56 -16.95
C VAL A 224 9.69 15.11 -17.00
N GLU A 225 9.65 14.40 -15.89
CA GLU A 225 10.01 12.98 -15.85
C GLU A 225 9.03 12.12 -16.65
N ALA A 226 7.71 12.30 -16.47
CA ALA A 226 6.69 11.58 -17.22
C ALA A 226 6.83 11.82 -18.74
N ARG A 227 7.14 13.06 -19.16
CA ARG A 227 7.43 13.40 -20.56
C ARG A 227 8.64 12.65 -21.10
N LYS A 228 9.72 12.54 -20.31
CA LYS A 228 10.92 11.77 -20.72
C LYS A 228 10.58 10.29 -20.90
N LEU A 229 9.83 9.70 -19.97
CA LEU A 229 9.39 8.30 -20.08
C LEU A 229 8.50 8.08 -21.30
N SER A 230 7.57 8.99 -21.57
CA SER A 230 6.73 8.93 -22.76
C SER A 230 7.56 8.87 -24.04
N LEU A 231 8.57 9.74 -24.18
CA LEU A 231 9.46 9.77 -25.35
C LEU A 231 10.31 8.50 -25.47
N ASP A 232 10.83 8.00 -24.34
CA ASP A 232 11.59 6.74 -24.29
C ASP A 232 10.73 5.55 -24.77
N LEU A 233 9.51 5.42 -24.24
CA LEU A 233 8.55 4.37 -24.60
C LEU A 233 8.04 4.46 -26.05
N ALA A 234 7.95 5.68 -26.61
CA ALA A 234 7.63 5.87 -28.02
C ALA A 234 8.75 5.35 -28.94
N SER A 235 10.00 5.54 -28.52
CA SER A 235 11.17 5.14 -29.30
C SER A 235 11.49 3.65 -29.21
N ASP A 236 11.28 3.07 -28.03
CA ASP A 236 11.51 1.65 -27.74
C ASP A 236 10.34 1.13 -26.90
N PRO A 237 9.30 0.54 -27.49
CA PRO A 237 8.15 0.04 -26.73
C PRO A 237 8.52 -1.08 -25.76
N LEU A 238 7.94 -1.08 -24.56
CA LEU A 238 8.27 -2.07 -23.52
C LEU A 238 7.96 -3.52 -23.93
N GLN A 239 6.91 -3.72 -24.74
CA GLN A 239 6.59 -5.03 -25.34
C GLN A 239 5.86 -4.86 -26.67
N THR A 240 6.00 -5.86 -27.54
CA THR A 240 5.29 -5.96 -28.82
C THR A 240 4.73 -7.38 -28.98
N PRO A 241 3.42 -7.56 -29.25
CA PRO A 241 2.41 -6.51 -29.44
C PRO A 241 2.09 -5.77 -28.14
N ALA A 242 1.53 -4.56 -28.27
CA ALA A 242 1.06 -3.80 -27.11
C ALA A 242 -0.02 -4.61 -26.37
N PRO A 243 -0.01 -4.60 -25.02
CA PRO A 243 -1.05 -5.25 -24.25
C PRO A 243 -2.39 -4.57 -24.55
N VAL A 244 -3.46 -5.35 -24.49
CA VAL A 244 -4.81 -4.85 -24.76
C VAL A 244 -5.61 -4.93 -23.48
N GLY A 245 -6.44 -3.93 -23.21
CA GLY A 245 -7.33 -3.94 -22.07
C GLY A 245 -8.38 -2.83 -22.11
N PRO A 246 -9.18 -2.69 -21.05
CA PRO A 246 -10.18 -1.64 -20.92
C PRO A 246 -9.51 -0.28 -20.74
N PRO A 247 -10.25 0.82 -20.96
CA PRO A 247 -9.65 2.14 -20.89
C PRO A 247 -8.94 2.40 -19.56
N PRO A 248 -7.81 3.13 -19.59
CA PRO A 248 -7.06 3.52 -18.41
C PRO A 248 -7.91 4.44 -17.50
N PRO A 249 -7.58 4.55 -16.20
CA PRO A 249 -8.29 5.42 -15.26
C PRO A 249 -8.21 6.91 -15.61
N ARG A 250 -9.23 7.67 -15.20
CA ARG A 250 -9.35 9.10 -15.56
C ARG A 250 -8.73 10.05 -14.56
N SER A 251 -8.61 9.68 -13.29
CA SER A 251 -7.95 10.53 -12.29
C SER A 251 -6.43 10.38 -12.34
N LEU A 252 -5.67 11.42 -11.97
CA LEU A 252 -4.21 11.42 -11.99
C LEU A 252 -3.62 10.36 -11.05
N ASP A 253 -4.16 10.26 -9.83
CA ASP A 253 -3.77 9.29 -8.82
C ASP A 253 -3.98 7.85 -9.32
N ALA A 254 -5.15 7.57 -9.91
CA ALA A 254 -5.47 6.25 -10.41
C ALA A 254 -4.66 5.89 -11.66
N LEU A 255 -4.35 6.86 -12.53
CA LEU A 255 -3.47 6.62 -13.68
C LEU A 255 -2.02 6.36 -13.25
N CYS A 256 -1.52 7.11 -12.26
CA CYS A 256 -0.21 6.86 -11.68
C CYS A 256 -0.13 5.47 -11.03
N GLU A 257 -1.17 5.06 -10.29
CA GLU A 257 -1.27 3.74 -9.69
C GLU A 257 -1.36 2.64 -10.75
N TRP A 258 -2.14 2.88 -11.82
CA TRP A 258 -2.25 1.97 -12.95
C TRP A 258 -0.89 1.71 -13.61
N LEU A 259 -0.12 2.76 -13.90
CA LEU A 259 1.21 2.62 -14.51
C LEU A 259 2.18 1.91 -13.56
N ALA A 260 2.14 2.21 -12.26
CA ALA A 260 2.98 1.53 -11.27
C ALA A 260 2.67 0.03 -11.20
N ASP A 261 1.39 -0.35 -11.02
CA ASP A 261 0.98 -1.76 -10.96
C ASP A 261 1.28 -2.49 -12.29
N TYR A 262 1.12 -1.81 -13.44
CA TYR A 262 1.48 -2.33 -14.76
C TYR A 262 2.98 -2.61 -14.92
N TYR A 263 3.86 -1.66 -14.60
CA TYR A 263 5.30 -1.87 -14.76
C TYR A 263 5.84 -2.92 -13.78
N ILE A 264 5.28 -3.01 -12.57
CA ILE A 264 5.64 -4.08 -11.61
C ILE A 264 5.30 -5.45 -12.20
N ASP A 265 4.08 -5.62 -12.73
CA ASP A 265 3.66 -6.89 -13.31
C ASP A 265 4.50 -7.28 -14.54
N ALA A 266 4.79 -6.30 -15.41
CA ALA A 266 5.69 -6.49 -16.53
C ALA A 266 7.11 -6.91 -16.08
N GLY A 267 7.62 -6.32 -15.00
CA GLY A 267 8.92 -6.67 -14.41
C GLY A 267 8.99 -8.09 -13.85
N GLU A 268 7.86 -8.70 -13.51
CA GLU A 268 7.77 -10.08 -13.03
C GLU A 268 7.61 -11.08 -14.20
N HIS A 269 6.83 -10.73 -15.23
CA HIS A 269 6.30 -11.70 -16.20
C HIS A 269 6.84 -11.57 -17.64
N LEU A 270 7.48 -10.46 -18.03
CA LEU A 270 8.01 -10.34 -19.39
C LEU A 270 9.07 -11.42 -19.68
N LEU A 271 9.03 -11.97 -20.90
CA LEU A 271 9.93 -13.07 -21.28
C LEU A 271 11.40 -12.65 -21.35
N PRO A 272 11.77 -11.53 -22.01
CA PRO A 272 13.17 -11.12 -22.10
C PRO A 272 13.65 -10.50 -20.78
N GLN A 273 14.82 -10.93 -20.28
CA GLN A 273 15.41 -10.35 -19.06
C GLN A 273 15.58 -8.84 -19.17
N ALA A 274 16.10 -8.34 -20.29
CA ALA A 274 16.28 -6.91 -20.51
C ALA A 274 14.96 -6.11 -20.43
N ALA A 275 13.84 -6.70 -20.89
CA ALA A 275 12.53 -6.08 -20.82
C ALA A 275 12.00 -6.06 -19.37
N ARG A 276 12.28 -7.11 -18.58
CA ARG A 276 11.98 -7.13 -17.13
C ARG A 276 12.78 -6.08 -16.38
N ASP A 277 14.09 -6.00 -16.62
CA ASP A 277 14.97 -5.01 -15.97
C ASP A 277 14.50 -3.58 -16.27
N ARG A 278 14.12 -3.33 -17.54
CA ARG A 278 13.56 -2.04 -17.95
C ARG A 278 12.20 -1.75 -17.29
N ALA A 279 11.30 -2.74 -17.24
CA ALA A 279 10.03 -2.61 -16.54
C ALA A 279 10.22 -2.32 -15.04
N GLN A 280 11.21 -2.94 -14.40
CA GLN A 280 11.55 -2.68 -12.99
C GLN A 280 12.08 -1.24 -12.77
N ALA A 281 12.87 -0.72 -13.71
CA ALA A 281 13.30 0.68 -13.68
C ALA A 281 12.11 1.65 -13.81
N LEU A 282 11.20 1.39 -14.75
CA LEU A 282 9.96 2.15 -14.92
C LEU A 282 9.06 2.07 -13.68
N ALA A 283 8.93 0.88 -13.09
CA ALA A 283 8.18 0.64 -11.87
C ALA A 283 8.71 1.48 -10.70
N THR A 284 10.04 1.55 -10.55
CA THR A 284 10.69 2.35 -9.50
C THR A 284 10.30 3.82 -9.62
N ILE A 285 10.32 4.36 -10.84
CA ILE A 285 9.95 5.75 -11.10
C ILE A 285 8.46 5.97 -10.84
N ALA A 286 7.60 5.08 -11.35
CA ALA A 286 6.16 5.18 -11.19
C ALA A 286 5.70 5.08 -9.73
N VAL A 287 6.31 4.20 -8.93
CA VAL A 287 6.02 4.08 -7.49
C VAL A 287 6.43 5.35 -6.74
N ARG A 288 7.60 5.92 -7.04
CA ARG A 288 8.02 7.19 -6.45
C ARG A 288 7.06 8.32 -6.81
N ARG A 289 6.68 8.42 -8.09
CA ARG A 289 5.69 9.39 -8.56
C ARG A 289 4.35 9.25 -7.83
N LEU A 290 3.84 8.02 -7.70
CA LEU A 290 2.59 7.75 -7.01
C LEU A 290 2.64 8.19 -5.54
N ALA A 291 3.75 7.91 -4.84
CA ALA A 291 3.94 8.31 -3.45
C ALA A 291 3.88 9.85 -3.30
N VAL A 292 4.58 10.57 -4.18
CA VAL A 292 4.55 12.04 -4.18
C VAL A 292 3.15 12.55 -4.51
N VAL A 293 2.51 12.08 -5.58
CA VAL A 293 1.16 12.52 -5.97
C VAL A 293 0.16 12.34 -4.82
N ARG A 294 0.19 11.21 -4.10
CA ARG A 294 -0.69 10.98 -2.94
C ARG A 294 -0.43 11.96 -1.81
N TYR A 295 0.83 12.17 -1.46
CA TYR A 295 1.22 13.14 -0.45
C TYR A 295 0.76 14.57 -0.80
N LEU A 296 0.81 14.93 -2.08
CA LEU A 296 0.40 16.26 -2.54
C LEU A 296 -1.12 16.47 -2.59
N VAL A 297 -1.90 15.40 -2.63
CA VAL A 297 -3.36 15.44 -2.55
C VAL A 297 -3.84 15.63 -1.10
N GLU A 298 -3.03 15.26 -0.10
CA GLU A 298 -3.33 15.38 1.33
C GLU A 298 -3.14 16.81 1.89
N ARG A 299 -2.45 17.70 1.16
CA ARG A 299 -2.12 19.09 1.55
C ARG A 299 -2.85 20.12 0.70
#